data_AF-A0AAD7ZKK9-F1
#
_entry.id   AF-A0AAD7ZKK9-F1
#
_cell.length_a   1.000
_cell.length_b   1.000
_cell.length_c   1.000
_cell.angle_alpha   90.00
_cell.angle_beta   90.00
_cell.angle_gamma   90.00
#
_symmetry.space_group_name_H-M   'P 1'
#
loop_
_entity.id
_entity.type
_entity.pdbx_description
1 polymer ?
#
loop_
_entity_poly.entity_id
_entity_poly.type
_entity_poly.pdbx_seq_one_letter_code
_entity_poly.pdbx_strand_id
1 'polypeptide(L)'
;MSIKNHSYVAGEDGTFTINNIPSGSYVVEVANPNYAYEPVRVEINSKGKYRARKVNYIQTSQVLQVPYPLKMKPLSRFRYFQVREQWRVTDFLFSPMVLMMVLPLLVKLKNITGKINLNEMEQLNNFKYDMPEVSEVLTSFFTGSEKQKPRAVKQSKKRQ
;
A
#
# COMPACT_ATOMS: atom_id res chain seq x y z
N MET A 1 -20.01 -19.94 27.31
CA MET A 1 -19.24 -20.61 26.24
C MET A 1 -17.83 -20.84 26.77
N SER A 2 -17.50 -22.07 27.21
CA SER A 2 -16.20 -22.36 27.82
C SER A 2 -15.19 -22.64 26.71
N ILE A 3 -14.17 -21.80 26.56
CA ILE A 3 -13.06 -22.04 25.64
C ILE A 3 -12.12 -23.05 26.33
N LYS A 4 -12.05 -24.27 25.81
CA LYS A 4 -11.12 -25.29 26.30
C LYS A 4 -9.84 -25.24 25.47
N ASN A 5 -8.74 -24.81 26.10
CA ASN A 5 -7.43 -24.81 25.48
C ASN A 5 -6.73 -26.14 25.76
N HIS A 6 -6.13 -26.73 24.73
CA HIS A 6 -5.24 -27.88 24.88
C HIS A 6 -3.88 -27.48 24.32
N SER A 7 -2.81 -27.77 25.06
CA SER A 7 -1.44 -27.43 24.67
C SER A 7 -0.61 -28.71 24.56
N TYR A 8 0.24 -28.75 23.54
CA TYR A 8 1.12 -29.87 23.23
C TYR A 8 2.45 -29.32 22.75
N VAL A 9 3.51 -30.09 22.95
CA VAL A 9 4.86 -29.74 22.51
C VAL A 9 5.23 -30.64 21.34
N ALA A 10 5.86 -30.06 20.32
CA ALA A 10 6.38 -30.83 19.20
C ALA A 10 7.63 -31.62 19.62
N GLY A 11 7.83 -32.81 19.03
CA GLY A 11 9.05 -33.58 19.20
C GLY A 11 10.26 -32.90 18.55
N GLU A 12 11.44 -33.48 18.73
CA GLU A 12 12.70 -32.95 18.18
C GLU A 12 12.66 -32.81 16.65
N ASP A 13 11.96 -33.74 15.97
CA ASP A 13 11.77 -33.72 14.51
C ASP A 13 10.77 -32.66 14.02
N GLY A 14 10.19 -31.85 14.91
CA GLY A 14 9.15 -30.87 14.60
C GLY A 14 7.78 -31.49 14.31
N THR A 15 7.64 -32.80 14.48
CA THR A 15 6.35 -33.50 14.39
C THR A 15 5.58 -33.32 15.70
N PHE A 16 4.26 -33.21 15.60
CA PHE A 16 3.38 -33.13 16.76
C PHE A 16 2.18 -34.04 16.55
N THR A 17 1.73 -34.69 17.62
CA THR A 17 0.54 -35.54 17.62
C THR A 17 -0.34 -35.13 18.78
N ILE A 18 -1.62 -34.90 18.49
CA ILE A 18 -2.59 -34.47 19.48
C ILE A 18 -3.62 -35.58 19.65
N ASN A 19 -3.67 -36.16 20.86
CA ASN A 19 -4.55 -37.27 21.18
C ASN A 19 -5.72 -36.81 22.06
N ASN A 20 -6.76 -37.65 22.15
CA ASN A 20 -7.90 -37.47 23.06
C ASN A 20 -8.70 -36.17 22.85
N ILE A 21 -8.80 -35.68 21.61
CA ILE A 21 -9.67 -34.55 21.27
C ILE A 21 -11.10 -35.07 20.99
N PRO A 22 -12.14 -34.56 21.66
CA PRO A 22 -13.53 -34.91 21.33
C PRO A 22 -13.93 -34.37 19.95
N SER A 23 -15.09 -34.82 19.43
CA SER A 23 -15.62 -34.27 18.18
C SER A 23 -16.01 -32.80 18.35
N GLY A 24 -15.68 -31.99 17.34
CA GLY A 24 -15.82 -30.54 17.43
C GLY A 24 -15.07 -29.79 16.34
N SER A 25 -15.13 -28.46 16.40
CA SER A 25 -14.37 -27.55 15.55
C SER A 25 -13.31 -26.86 16.38
N TYR A 26 -12.06 -27.03 15.99
CA TYR A 26 -10.89 -26.54 16.70
C TYR A 26 -10.07 -25.62 15.81
N VAL A 27 -9.41 -24.64 16.41
CA VAL A 27 -8.39 -23.84 15.75
C VAL A 27 -7.05 -24.28 16.32
N VAL A 28 -6.16 -24.74 15.43
CA VAL A 28 -4.81 -25.18 15.75
C VAL A 28 -3.86 -24.05 15.42
N GLU A 29 -3.09 -23.63 16.42
CA GLU A 29 -2.09 -22.57 16.31
C GLU A 29 -0.75 -23.09 16.80
N VAL A 30 0.32 -22.73 16.11
CA VAL A 30 1.69 -23.07 16.51
C VAL A 30 2.33 -21.83 17.10
N ALA A 31 2.56 -21.86 18.42
CA ALA A 31 3.25 -20.81 19.13
C ALA A 31 4.77 -21.04 19.05
N ASN A 32 5.47 -20.13 18.39
CA ASN A 32 6.93 -20.13 18.31
C ASN A 32 7.44 -18.70 18.49
N PRO A 33 8.47 -18.46 19.32
CA PRO A 33 9.00 -17.10 19.55
C PRO A 33 9.64 -16.50 18.29
N ASN A 34 10.22 -17.31 17.41
CA ASN A 34 10.98 -16.79 16.27
C ASN A 34 10.14 -16.70 15.00
N TYR A 35 9.14 -17.57 14.82
CA TYR A 35 8.39 -17.68 13.58
C TYR A 35 6.89 -17.61 13.81
N ALA A 36 6.21 -16.85 12.96
CA ALA A 36 4.77 -16.81 12.88
C ALA A 36 4.25 -17.94 11.98
N TYR A 37 3.24 -18.65 12.44
CA TYR A 37 2.57 -19.72 11.69
C TYR A 37 1.12 -19.33 11.43
N GLU A 38 0.59 -19.83 10.31
CA GLU A 38 -0.80 -19.58 9.96
C GLU A 38 -1.74 -20.51 10.75
N PRO A 39 -2.81 -20.00 11.40
CA PRO A 39 -3.75 -20.84 12.12
C PRO A 39 -4.60 -21.68 11.16
N VAL A 40 -4.90 -22.92 11.55
CA VAL A 40 -5.70 -23.86 10.75
C VAL A 40 -6.91 -24.33 11.54
N ARG A 41 -8.09 -24.28 10.93
CA ARG A 41 -9.31 -24.84 11.51
C ARG A 41 -9.39 -26.32 11.19
N VAL A 42 -9.52 -27.15 12.22
CA VAL A 42 -9.72 -28.60 12.09
C VAL A 42 -11.08 -28.96 12.63
N GLU A 43 -11.90 -29.56 11.78
CA GLU A 43 -13.18 -30.14 12.15
C GLU A 43 -13.07 -31.65 12.27
N ILE A 44 -13.50 -32.17 13.41
CA ILE A 44 -13.54 -33.59 13.73
C ILE A 44 -15.00 -34.00 13.82
N ASN A 45 -15.43 -34.84 12.88
CA ASN A 45 -16.77 -35.43 12.92
C ASN A 45 -16.84 -36.49 14.04
N SER A 46 -18.01 -36.73 14.61
CA SER A 46 -18.26 -37.84 15.56
C SER A 46 -17.90 -39.22 15.01
N LYS A 47 -17.80 -39.37 13.68
CA LYS A 47 -17.33 -40.58 12.99
C LYS A 47 -15.80 -40.68 12.83
N GLY A 48 -15.03 -39.73 13.35
CA GLY A 48 -13.56 -39.70 13.23
C GLY A 48 -13.01 -39.19 11.89
N LYS A 49 -13.86 -38.64 11.00
CA LYS A 49 -13.40 -38.00 9.77
C LYS A 49 -12.86 -36.60 10.05
N TYR A 50 -11.65 -36.33 9.58
CA TYR A 50 -10.98 -35.04 9.70
C TYR A 50 -11.23 -34.15 8.47
N ARG A 51 -11.43 -32.85 8.71
CA ARG A 51 -11.40 -31.82 7.67
C ARG A 51 -10.59 -30.62 8.17
N ALA A 52 -9.49 -30.32 7.50
CA ALA A 52 -8.70 -29.12 7.77
C ALA A 52 -9.05 -28.02 6.77
N ARG A 53 -9.13 -26.78 7.24
CA ARG A 53 -9.47 -25.59 6.46
C ARG A 53 -8.64 -24.41 6.94
N LYS A 54 -8.29 -23.49 6.04
CA LYS A 54 -7.67 -22.21 6.42
C LYS A 54 -8.63 -21.38 7.25
N VAL A 55 -8.15 -20.76 8.33
CA VAL A 55 -8.99 -19.91 9.18
C VAL A 55 -9.28 -18.60 8.45
N ASN A 56 -10.56 -18.34 8.18
CA ASN A 56 -11.02 -17.05 7.68
C ASN A 56 -12.09 -16.50 8.63
N TYR A 57 -11.82 -15.36 9.24
CA TYR A 57 -12.75 -14.68 10.16
C TYR A 57 -13.71 -13.73 9.43
N ILE A 58 -13.39 -13.32 8.20
CA ILE A 58 -14.17 -12.35 7.42
C ILE A 58 -15.24 -13.08 6.61
N GLN A 59 -14.85 -14.15 5.91
CA GLN A 59 -15.75 -14.94 5.07
C GLN A 59 -15.80 -16.38 5.59
N THR A 60 -16.78 -16.66 6.46
CA THR A 60 -16.96 -17.99 7.05
C THR A 60 -17.48 -19.04 6.06
N SER A 61 -18.08 -18.60 4.95
CA SER A 61 -18.56 -19.47 3.86
C SER A 61 -17.44 -19.94 2.92
N GLN A 62 -16.32 -19.21 2.87
CA GLN A 62 -15.20 -19.57 2.01
C GLN A 62 -14.44 -20.75 2.61
N VAL A 63 -14.55 -21.92 1.97
CA VAL A 63 -13.91 -23.15 2.43
C VAL A 63 -12.67 -23.42 1.58
N LEU A 64 -11.50 -23.05 2.10
CA LEU A 64 -10.21 -23.45 1.55
C LEU A 64 -9.72 -24.69 2.30
N GLN A 65 -9.91 -25.87 1.70
CA GLN A 65 -9.49 -27.13 2.29
C GLN A 65 -7.95 -27.22 2.30
N VAL A 66 -7.42 -27.61 3.45
CA VAL A 66 -5.99 -27.85 3.65
C VAL A 66 -5.76 -29.37 3.71
N PRO A 67 -4.68 -29.90 3.12
CA PRO A 67 -4.36 -31.31 3.23
C PRO A 67 -4.12 -31.73 4.68
N TYR A 68 -4.51 -32.98 4.98
CA TYR A 68 -4.19 -33.66 6.23
C TYR A 68 -3.25 -34.83 5.91
N PRO A 69 -2.19 -35.10 6.70
CA PRO A 69 -1.75 -34.42 7.92
C PRO A 69 -1.35 -32.96 7.70
N LEU A 70 -1.47 -32.15 8.77
CA LEU A 70 -1.18 -30.71 8.71
C LEU A 70 0.31 -30.47 8.43
N LYS A 71 0.60 -29.73 7.36
CA LYS A 71 1.95 -29.25 7.04
C LYS A 71 2.01 -27.74 7.24
N MET A 72 2.37 -27.32 8.45
CA MET A 72 2.41 -25.91 8.82
C MET A 72 3.76 -25.32 8.43
N LYS A 73 3.75 -24.39 7.47
CA LYS A 73 4.95 -23.66 7.05
C LYS A 73 5.04 -22.34 7.83
N PRO A 74 6.26 -21.87 8.18
CA PRO A 74 6.42 -20.55 8.76
C PRO A 74 6.04 -19.48 7.73
N LEU A 75 5.21 -18.53 8.13
CA LEU A 75 4.77 -17.41 7.30
C LEU A 75 5.84 -16.32 7.25
N SER A 76 6.31 -15.89 8.42
CA SER A 76 7.33 -14.86 8.56
C SER A 76 8.05 -14.98 9.90
N ARG A 77 9.21 -14.33 10.02
CA ARG A 77 9.90 -14.19 11.31
C ARG A 77 9.21 -13.13 12.16
N PHE A 78 8.96 -13.42 13.43
CA PHE A 78 8.42 -12.43 14.36
C PHE A 78 9.40 -11.25 14.51
N ARG A 79 8.91 -10.05 14.21
CA ARG A 79 9.62 -8.79 14.44
C ARG A 79 9.01 -8.11 15.65
N TYR A 80 9.56 -8.42 16.83
CA TYR A 80 9.11 -7.81 18.08
C TYR A 80 9.41 -6.32 18.16
N PHE A 81 10.48 -5.89 17.47
CA PHE A 81 10.92 -4.51 17.46
C PHE A 81 10.60 -3.86 16.14
N GLN A 82 9.99 -2.68 16.22
CA GLN A 82 9.90 -1.77 15.09
C GLN A 82 11.20 -1.00 14.99
N VAL A 83 11.79 -0.97 13.80
CA VAL A 83 12.96 -0.12 13.54
C VAL A 83 12.49 1.33 13.58
N ARG A 84 13.18 2.19 14.33
CA ARG A 84 12.83 3.62 14.35
C ARG A 84 13.03 4.20 12.96
N GLU A 85 12.16 5.14 12.59
CA GLU A 85 12.33 5.93 11.38
C GLU A 85 13.68 6.64 11.45
N GLN A 86 14.62 6.14 10.65
CA GLN A 86 15.93 6.76 10.51
C GLN A 86 15.79 7.92 9.52
N TRP A 87 16.58 8.97 9.73
CA TRP A 87 16.71 10.01 8.72
C TRP A 87 17.40 9.41 7.49
N ARG A 88 16.64 9.13 6.45
CA ARG A 88 17.16 8.62 5.18
C ARG A 88 17.36 9.81 4.25
N VAL A 89 18.61 10.10 3.92
CA VAL A 89 18.96 11.13 2.91
C VAL A 89 18.24 10.85 1.59
N THR A 90 18.04 9.56 1.24
CA THR A 90 17.26 9.15 0.07
C THR A 90 15.81 9.62 0.14
N ASP A 91 15.18 9.53 1.30
CA ASP A 91 13.77 9.90 1.47
C ASP A 91 13.61 11.42 1.42
N PHE A 92 14.63 12.17 1.85
CA PHE A 92 14.70 13.62 1.64
C PHE A 92 14.92 13.99 0.17
N LEU A 93 15.89 13.37 -0.52
CA LEU A 93 16.18 13.64 -1.94
C LEU A 93 15.01 13.27 -2.86
N PHE A 94 14.33 12.16 -2.60
CA PHE A 94 13.16 11.72 -3.35
C PHE A 94 11.84 12.28 -2.81
N SER A 95 11.90 13.24 -1.89
CA SER A 95 10.69 13.92 -1.45
C SER A 95 10.11 14.76 -2.62
N PRO A 96 8.78 14.72 -2.84
CA PRO A 96 8.15 15.46 -3.93
C PRO A 96 8.47 16.96 -3.91
N MET A 97 8.64 17.53 -2.72
CA MET A 97 8.96 18.94 -2.56
C MET A 97 10.39 19.29 -3.00
N VAL A 98 11.40 18.49 -2.60
CA VAL A 98 12.80 18.72 -2.98
C VAL A 98 13.01 18.46 -4.47
N LEU A 99 12.42 17.41 -5.03
CA LEU A 99 12.50 17.12 -6.47
C LEU A 99 11.94 18.26 -7.32
N MET A 100 10.78 18.81 -6.97
CA MET A 100 10.17 19.92 -7.72
C MET A 100 10.98 21.22 -7.63
N MET A 101 11.78 21.42 -6.58
CA MET A 101 12.68 22.57 -6.48
C MET A 101 13.98 22.35 -7.25
N VAL A 102 14.60 21.17 -7.14
CA VAL A 102 15.93 20.89 -7.70
C VAL A 102 15.89 20.61 -9.20
N LEU A 103 14.88 19.88 -9.69
CA LEU A 103 14.74 19.54 -11.12
C LEU A 103 14.73 20.78 -12.04
N PRO A 104 13.91 21.83 -11.82
CA PRO A 104 13.90 23.00 -12.70
C PRO A 104 15.21 23.80 -12.62
N LEU A 105 15.88 23.82 -11.46
CA LEU A 105 17.19 24.48 -11.32
C LEU A 105 18.28 23.75 -12.10
N LEU A 106 18.28 22.41 -12.12
CA LEU A 106 19.22 21.62 -12.92
C LEU A 106 19.01 21.82 -14.43
N VAL A 107 17.76 21.89 -14.89
CA VAL A 107 17.44 22.19 -16.30
C VAL A 107 17.89 23.61 -16.64
N LYS A 108 17.58 24.60 -15.81
CA LYS A 108 18.01 25.99 -16.02
C LYS A 108 19.53 26.12 -16.03
N LEU A 109 20.25 25.47 -15.10
CA LEU A 109 21.70 25.54 -15.04
C LEU A 109 22.34 24.97 -16.30
N LYS A 110 21.90 23.79 -16.77
CA LYS A 110 22.36 23.20 -18.03
C LYS A 110 22.12 24.13 -19.23
N ASN A 111 20.94 24.76 -19.27
CA ASN A 111 20.59 25.70 -20.33
C ASN A 111 21.42 26.99 -20.27
N ILE A 112 21.69 27.53 -19.08
CA ILE A 112 22.52 28.73 -18.90
C ILE A 112 23.97 28.42 -19.27
N THR A 113 24.55 27.31 -18.82
CA THR A 113 25.92 26.92 -19.21
C THR A 113 26.05 26.66 -20.71
N GLY A 114 24.97 26.28 -21.39
CA GLY A 114 24.92 26.20 -22.86
C GLY A 114 24.63 27.52 -23.58
N LYS A 115 24.23 28.58 -22.86
CA LYS A 115 23.80 29.89 -23.38
C LYS A 115 24.60 31.08 -22.80
N ILE A 116 25.77 30.87 -22.20
CA ILE A 116 26.72 31.97 -21.92
C ILE A 116 27.32 32.43 -23.26
N ASN A 117 26.49 33.08 -24.08
CA ASN A 117 26.87 34.03 -25.10
C ASN A 117 26.24 35.35 -24.65
N LEU A 118 27.08 36.37 -24.51
CA LEU A 118 26.85 37.67 -23.85
C LEU A 118 25.70 38.55 -24.41
N ASN A 119 24.80 38.00 -25.22
CA ASN A 119 23.86 38.76 -26.05
C ASN A 119 22.43 38.81 -25.48
N GLU A 120 22.11 38.14 -24.37
CA GLU A 120 20.74 38.07 -23.82
C GLU A 120 20.47 39.07 -22.67
N MET A 121 21.48 39.82 -22.18
CA MET A 121 21.32 40.83 -21.11
C MET A 121 20.47 42.04 -21.53
N GLU A 122 20.33 42.32 -22.82
CA GLU A 122 19.57 43.46 -23.32
C GLU A 122 18.06 43.17 -23.51
N GLN A 123 17.64 41.89 -23.55
CA GLN A 123 16.24 41.53 -23.81
C GLN A 123 15.39 41.40 -22.54
N LEU A 124 16.02 41.29 -21.35
CA LEU A 124 15.32 41.18 -20.06
C LEU A 124 14.58 42.46 -19.64
N ASN A 125 14.86 43.61 -20.28
CA ASN A 125 14.11 44.84 -20.02
C ASN A 125 12.73 44.87 -20.72
N ASN A 126 12.52 44.06 -21.78
CA ASN A 126 11.26 44.02 -22.54
C ASN A 126 10.33 42.85 -22.16
N PHE A 127 10.73 41.94 -21.27
CA PHE A 127 9.90 40.80 -20.84
C PHE A 127 9.15 41.05 -19.51
N LYS A 128 8.74 42.29 -19.25
CA LYS A 128 7.82 42.59 -18.13
C LYS A 128 6.37 42.51 -18.65
N TYR A 129 5.61 41.56 -18.09
CA TYR A 129 4.14 41.40 -18.18
C TYR A 129 3.55 40.82 -19.46
N ASP A 130 3.79 39.53 -19.72
CA ASP A 130 2.77 38.65 -20.33
C ASP A 130 3.17 37.18 -20.10
N MET A 131 2.89 36.68 -18.89
CA MET A 131 2.88 35.23 -18.66
C MET A 131 1.42 34.76 -18.70
N PRO A 132 1.04 33.87 -19.62
CA PRO A 132 -0.31 33.32 -19.64
C PRO A 132 -0.57 32.52 -18.36
N GLU A 133 -1.79 32.61 -17.83
CA GLU A 133 -2.18 31.94 -16.59
C GLU A 133 -2.02 30.43 -16.76
N VAL A 134 -1.18 29.81 -15.92
CA VAL A 134 -0.87 28.37 -15.97
C VAL A 134 -2.11 27.48 -15.87
N SER A 135 -3.23 28.00 -15.39
CA SER A 135 -4.53 27.34 -15.34
C SER A 135 -5.10 27.06 -16.73
N GLU A 136 -4.97 27.97 -17.69
CA GLU A 136 -5.48 27.81 -19.06
C GLU A 136 -4.64 26.79 -19.86
N VAL A 137 -3.33 26.78 -19.62
CA VAL A 137 -2.39 25.87 -20.30
C VAL A 137 -2.55 24.43 -19.78
N LEU A 138 -2.77 24.26 -18.48
CA LEU A 138 -3.04 22.94 -17.89
C LEU A 138 -4.43 22.42 -18.28
N THR A 139 -5.43 23.30 -18.33
CA THR A 139 -6.78 22.92 -18.75
C THR A 139 -6.77 22.50 -20.22
N SER A 140 -6.12 23.25 -21.11
CA SER A 140 -6.01 22.88 -22.54
C SER A 140 -5.25 21.57 -22.79
N PHE A 141 -4.26 21.23 -21.95
CA PHE A 141 -3.55 19.94 -22.03
C PHE A 141 -4.34 18.76 -21.44
N PHE A 142 -5.16 19.01 -20.42
CA PHE A 142 -5.92 17.98 -19.73
C PHE A 142 -7.29 17.70 -20.37
N THR A 143 -7.90 18.69 -21.03
CA THR A 143 -9.25 18.60 -21.62
C THR A 143 -9.24 18.39 -23.13
N GLY A 144 -8.28 17.61 -23.65
CA GLY A 144 -8.19 17.29 -25.08
C GLY A 144 -9.55 17.03 -25.72
N SER A 145 -9.94 17.92 -26.64
CA SER A 145 -11.09 17.82 -27.55
C SER A 145 -12.49 17.59 -26.96
N GLU A 146 -13.07 18.57 -26.25
CA GLU A 146 -14.53 18.63 -26.15
C GLU A 146 -15.07 20.08 -26.22
N LYS A 147 -15.76 20.40 -27.32
CA LYS A 147 -16.46 21.68 -27.53
C LYS A 147 -17.58 21.82 -26.49
N GLN A 148 -17.47 22.80 -25.58
CA GLN A 148 -18.63 23.26 -24.80
C GLN A 148 -19.16 24.60 -25.34
N LYS A 149 -20.44 24.57 -25.74
CA LYS A 149 -21.24 25.73 -26.17
C LYS A 149 -21.40 26.74 -25.03
N PRO A 150 -21.47 28.06 -25.32
CA PRO A 150 -21.70 29.07 -24.29
C PRO A 150 -23.15 29.01 -23.77
N ARG A 151 -23.32 28.99 -22.44
CA ARG A 151 -24.60 29.28 -21.78
C ARG A 151 -24.78 30.80 -21.70
N ALA A 152 -25.90 31.28 -22.23
CA ALA A 152 -26.30 32.68 -22.23
C ALA A 152 -26.47 33.23 -20.80
N VAL A 153 -25.77 34.31 -20.48
CA VAL A 153 -26.04 35.14 -19.30
C VAL A 153 -27.07 36.19 -19.72
N LYS A 154 -28.31 36.06 -19.22
CA LYS A 154 -29.35 37.09 -19.36
C LYS A 154 -28.91 38.36 -18.64
N GLN A 155 -28.86 39.47 -19.38
CA GLN A 155 -28.78 40.82 -18.84
C GLN A 155 -30.04 41.13 -18.02
N SER A 156 -29.89 41.50 -16.75
CA SER A 156 -30.89 42.31 -16.05
C SER A 156 -30.33 43.74 -15.86
N LYS A 157 -31.08 44.69 -16.40
CA LYS A 157 -30.83 46.13 -16.43
C LYS A 157 -30.68 46.73 -15.02
N LYS A 158 -29.76 47.68 -14.91
CA LYS A 158 -29.64 48.67 -13.82
C LYS A 158 -30.47 49.92 -14.18
N ARG A 159 -31.25 50.47 -13.24
CA ARG A 159 -31.25 51.88 -12.76
C ARG A 159 -32.59 52.35 -12.18
N GLN A 160 -32.43 53.17 -11.13
CA GLN A 160 -33.34 54.06 -10.40
C GLN A 160 -34.25 53.42 -9.35
#